data_AF-A0A426VW07-F1
#
_entry.id   AF-A0A426VW07-F1
#
_cell.length_a   1.000
_cell.length_b   1.000
_cell.length_c   1.000
_cell.angle_alpha   90.00
_cell.angle_beta   90.00
_cell.angle_gamma   90.00
#
_symmetry.space_group_name_H-M   'P 1'
#
loop_
_entity.id
_entity.type
_entity.pdbx_description
1 polymer ?
#
loop_
_entity_poly.entity_id
_entity_poly.type
_entity_poly.pdbx_seq_one_letter_code
_entity_poly.pdbx_strand_id
1 'polypeptide(L)'
;MSDTTLILLGAGNSTRFKCNVKKQWLYTKDTPLWLHVAEHFEKVADFGQIIIVSSAEDITLMEQYADYLYVEGGDSRQASLHNALAHVTSEYVLVSDIARCCVPHDMIERILAAKSKGSCIVPALPVSDTLYLGDSPVDREQAKIIQTPQLSVTKTLRKALQTEHLFTDDSSAVAFMGEKVHFVEGSTEAHKLTTIADLRKLSCIQEPSARTLTGFGLDIHPFEKDKEMFLCGVKIDVEYGFKAHSDGDVAIHALIDALLGASGMGDIGEFYPDTDESYKGMNSKKLLTDTVNRLKTHGYEIGNIDLTILAQAPKILPYKKEMRKTIASLLGIKNHFVNIKATTAEKLGFVGRKEGVTVHAVANLTYFNWKHI
;
A
#
# COMPACT_ATOMS: atom_id res chain seq x y z
N MET A 1 9.50 15.26 27.28
CA MET A 1 8.78 14.39 26.34
C MET A 1 7.31 14.68 26.51
N SER A 2 6.57 14.82 25.41
CA SER A 2 5.12 15.02 25.46
C SER A 2 4.41 13.88 26.22
N ASP A 3 3.30 14.20 26.88
CA ASP A 3 2.49 13.27 27.67
C ASP A 3 1.54 12.41 26.82
N THR A 4 1.62 12.56 25.49
CA THR A 4 0.69 11.96 24.53
C THR A 4 1.43 11.23 23.40
N THR A 5 1.02 9.99 23.12
CA THR A 5 1.43 9.22 21.93
C THR A 5 0.32 9.23 20.90
N LEU A 6 0.66 9.36 19.62
CA LEU A 6 -0.29 9.21 18.51
C LEU A 6 -0.25 7.78 17.97
N ILE A 7 -1.43 7.18 17.75
CA ILE A 7 -1.59 5.93 17.00
C ILE A 7 -2.42 6.20 15.76
N LEU A 8 -1.89 5.86 14.59
CA LEU A 8 -2.58 5.92 13.30
C LEU A 8 -2.88 4.51 12.79
N LEU A 9 -4.18 4.16 12.73
CA LEU A 9 -4.65 2.84 12.33
C LEU A 9 -4.85 2.76 10.80
N GLY A 10 -4.12 1.84 10.14
CA GLY A 10 -4.13 1.63 8.69
C GLY A 10 -4.10 0.18 8.19
N ALA A 11 -4.06 -0.82 9.08
CA ALA A 11 -3.88 -2.23 8.72
C ALA A 11 -5.06 -2.94 8.00
N GLY A 12 -6.13 -2.22 7.65
CA GLY A 12 -7.32 -2.82 7.06
C GLY A 12 -7.24 -3.00 5.54
N ASN A 13 -7.75 -4.12 5.02
CA ASN A 13 -7.72 -4.47 3.58
C ASN A 13 -8.63 -3.63 2.66
N SER A 14 -9.21 -2.52 3.15
CA SER A 14 -9.99 -1.58 2.33
C SER A 14 -11.14 -2.19 1.48
N THR A 15 -11.69 -3.34 1.87
CA THR A 15 -12.69 -4.11 1.06
C THR A 15 -13.92 -3.30 0.62
N ARG A 16 -14.35 -2.33 1.42
CA ARG A 16 -15.47 -1.43 1.12
C ARG A 16 -15.15 -0.32 0.11
N PHE A 17 -13.87 -0.07 -0.17
CA PHE A 17 -13.45 0.96 -1.11
C PHE A 17 -13.79 0.60 -2.55
N LYS A 18 -13.74 -0.71 -2.89
CA LYS A 18 -13.98 -1.24 -4.24
C LYS A 18 -13.05 -0.65 -5.32
N CYS A 19 -11.84 -0.28 -4.94
CA CYS A 19 -10.73 0.04 -5.84
C CYS A 19 -9.61 -0.98 -5.62
N ASN A 20 -8.78 -1.23 -6.63
CA ASN A 20 -7.60 -2.08 -6.46
C ASN A 20 -6.55 -1.43 -5.55
N VAL A 21 -6.51 -0.09 -5.50
CA VAL A 21 -5.59 0.67 -4.65
C VAL A 21 -6.02 0.59 -3.18
N LYS A 22 -5.09 0.24 -2.29
CA LYS A 22 -5.25 0.36 -0.83
C LYS A 22 -5.32 1.85 -0.46
N LYS A 23 -6.30 2.26 0.35
CA LYS A 23 -6.56 3.69 0.63
C LYS A 23 -5.36 4.44 1.17
N GLN A 24 -4.60 3.80 2.06
CA GLN A 24 -3.40 4.38 2.66
C GLN A 24 -2.33 4.73 1.62
N TRP A 25 -2.36 4.10 0.44
CA TRP A 25 -1.44 4.32 -0.68
C TRP A 25 -2.02 5.18 -1.81
N LEU A 26 -3.13 5.88 -1.57
CA LEU A 26 -3.53 6.97 -2.46
C LEU A 26 -2.54 8.12 -2.32
N TYR A 27 -2.09 8.69 -3.43
CA TYR A 27 -1.14 9.81 -3.40
C TYR A 27 -1.85 11.15 -3.48
N THR A 28 -1.45 12.09 -2.63
CA THR A 28 -1.74 13.52 -2.77
C THR A 28 -0.44 14.21 -3.16
N LYS A 29 -0.37 14.76 -4.38
CA LYS A 29 0.90 15.11 -5.02
C LYS A 29 1.84 13.89 -5.06
N ASP A 30 3.01 13.97 -4.43
CA ASP A 30 4.00 12.89 -4.36
C ASP A 30 3.96 12.13 -3.01
N THR A 31 3.01 12.44 -2.12
CA THR A 31 2.97 11.89 -0.75
C THR A 31 1.84 10.86 -0.60
N PRO A 32 2.11 9.64 -0.10
CA PRO A 32 1.05 8.66 0.16
C PRO A 32 0.16 9.12 1.33
N LEU A 33 -1.12 8.71 1.31
CA LEU A 33 -2.14 9.21 2.23
C LEU A 33 -1.76 8.99 3.70
N TRP A 34 -1.20 7.83 4.05
CA TRP A 34 -0.78 7.57 5.43
C TRP A 34 0.24 8.57 5.94
N LEU A 35 1.23 8.93 5.11
CA LEU A 35 2.28 9.87 5.46
C LEU A 35 1.72 11.28 5.53
N HIS A 36 0.86 11.66 4.57
CA HIS A 36 0.14 12.92 4.62
C HIS A 36 -0.61 13.11 5.94
N VAL A 37 -1.26 12.05 6.43
CA VAL A 37 -1.94 12.08 7.73
C VAL A 37 -0.95 12.21 8.88
N ALA A 38 0.12 11.41 8.91
CA ALA A 38 1.14 11.50 9.97
C ALA A 38 1.74 12.91 10.07
N GLU A 39 2.22 13.46 8.96
CA GLU A 39 2.78 14.82 8.87
C GLU A 39 1.77 15.91 9.26
N HIS A 40 0.48 15.66 8.98
CA HIS A 40 -0.58 16.60 9.36
C HIS A 40 -0.75 16.67 10.87
N PHE A 41 -0.72 15.53 11.57
CA PHE A 41 -0.77 15.51 13.04
C PHE A 41 0.49 16.13 13.67
N GLU A 42 1.68 15.83 13.14
CA GLU A 42 2.96 16.40 13.61
C GLU A 42 2.99 17.92 13.59
N LYS A 43 2.31 18.54 12.61
CA LYS A 43 2.24 20.01 12.50
C LYS A 43 1.37 20.65 13.58
N VAL A 44 0.46 19.90 14.21
CA VAL A 44 -0.53 20.44 15.15
C VAL A 44 -0.09 20.28 16.60
N ALA A 45 0.56 19.17 16.94
CA ALA A 45 0.94 18.88 18.32
C ALA A 45 2.25 18.09 18.41
N ASP A 46 2.98 18.32 19.50
CA ASP A 46 4.15 17.53 19.86
C ASP A 46 3.69 16.20 20.48
N PHE A 47 4.01 15.08 19.83
CA PHE A 47 3.74 13.73 20.31
C PHE A 47 5.03 13.09 20.78
N GLY A 48 5.00 12.44 21.96
CA GLY A 48 6.19 11.78 22.50
C GLY A 48 6.65 10.60 21.65
N GLN A 49 5.71 10.03 20.89
CA GLN A 49 5.94 8.98 19.89
C GLN A 49 4.75 8.99 18.90
N ILE A 50 5.01 8.60 17.66
CA ILE A 50 3.99 8.32 16.65
C ILE A 50 4.12 6.85 16.25
N ILE A 51 2.98 6.14 16.31
CA ILE A 51 2.89 4.72 15.97
C ILE A 51 1.99 4.58 14.73
N ILE A 52 2.53 3.97 13.68
CA ILE A 52 1.78 3.64 12.46
C ILE A 52 1.45 2.15 12.50
N VAL A 53 0.16 1.83 12.40
CA VAL A 53 -0.30 0.43 12.40
C VAL A 53 -0.69 0.01 11.00
N SER A 54 0.01 -0.97 10.44
CA SER A 54 -0.20 -1.45 9.07
C SER A 54 -0.01 -2.97 8.96
N SER A 55 -0.20 -3.56 7.77
CA SER A 55 0.13 -4.96 7.51
C SER A 55 1.65 -5.14 7.42
N ALA A 56 2.20 -6.30 7.77
CA ALA A 56 3.63 -6.59 7.67
C ALA A 56 4.21 -6.25 6.29
N GLU A 57 3.49 -6.61 5.22
CA GLU A 57 3.83 -6.27 3.84
C GLU A 57 3.99 -4.75 3.58
N ASP A 58 3.11 -3.93 4.16
CA ASP A 58 3.11 -2.49 3.95
C ASP A 58 4.19 -1.81 4.80
N ILE A 59 4.50 -2.36 5.99
CA ILE A 59 5.48 -1.80 6.93
C ILE A 59 6.86 -1.69 6.28
N THR A 60 7.34 -2.76 5.64
CA THR A 60 8.66 -2.76 4.97
C THR A 60 8.81 -1.62 3.97
N LEU A 61 7.72 -1.28 3.26
CA LEU A 61 7.73 -0.15 2.33
C LEU A 61 7.58 1.18 3.06
N MET A 62 6.71 1.28 4.07
CA MET A 62 6.49 2.52 4.83
C MET A 62 7.76 3.00 5.54
N GLU A 63 8.59 2.09 6.06
CA GLU A 63 9.87 2.39 6.71
C GLU A 63 10.86 3.14 5.80
N GLN A 64 10.71 3.03 4.48
CA GLN A 64 11.53 3.76 3.51
C GLN A 64 11.13 5.23 3.35
N TYR A 65 9.92 5.61 3.80
CA TYR A 65 9.39 6.97 3.64
C TYR A 65 9.65 7.84 4.86
N ALA A 66 9.54 7.29 6.07
CA ALA A 66 9.66 8.05 7.32
C ALA A 66 10.09 7.15 8.48
N ASP A 67 10.69 7.77 9.50
CA ASP A 67 11.11 7.09 10.73
C ASP A 67 10.01 7.24 11.80
N TYR A 68 9.16 6.22 11.91
CA TYR A 68 8.14 6.07 12.95
C TYR A 68 8.25 4.70 13.62
N LEU A 69 7.54 4.52 14.73
CA LEU A 69 7.34 3.15 15.23
C LEU A 69 6.25 2.47 14.40
N TYR A 70 6.60 1.40 13.70
CA TYR A 70 5.65 0.58 12.96
C TYR A 70 5.22 -0.64 13.78
N VAL A 71 3.91 -0.92 13.76
CA VAL A 71 3.34 -2.08 14.46
C VAL A 71 2.43 -2.84 13.52
N GLU A 72 2.59 -4.16 13.48
CA GLU A 72 1.70 -5.02 12.70
C GLU A 72 0.29 -5.02 13.29
N GLY A 73 -0.70 -4.79 12.43
CA GLY A 73 -2.11 -4.88 12.78
C GLY A 73 -2.55 -6.31 13.13
N GLY A 74 -3.78 -6.43 13.65
CA GLY A 74 -4.44 -7.71 13.85
C GLY A 74 -5.71 -7.84 13.02
N ASP A 75 -6.43 -8.95 13.17
CA ASP A 75 -7.64 -9.28 12.40
C ASP A 75 -8.83 -8.32 12.60
N SER A 76 -8.72 -7.39 13.55
CA SER A 76 -9.71 -6.36 13.81
C SER A 76 -9.07 -5.01 14.15
N ARG A 77 -9.87 -3.94 14.10
CA ARG A 77 -9.45 -2.60 14.58
C ARG A 77 -8.99 -2.66 16.03
N GLN A 78 -9.71 -3.40 16.87
CA GLN A 78 -9.41 -3.57 18.29
C GLN A 78 -8.10 -4.35 18.51
N ALA A 79 -7.87 -5.44 17.77
CA ALA A 79 -6.61 -6.18 17.86
C ALA A 79 -5.42 -5.34 17.39
N SER A 80 -5.58 -4.60 16.29
CA SER A 80 -4.58 -3.66 15.78
C SER A 80 -4.22 -2.58 16.81
N LEU A 81 -5.24 -2.00 17.46
CA LEU A 81 -5.04 -1.01 18.53
C LEU A 81 -4.39 -1.62 19.77
N HIS A 82 -4.78 -2.84 20.16
CA HIS A 82 -4.18 -3.56 21.27
C HIS A 82 -2.68 -3.80 21.06
N ASN A 83 -2.27 -4.23 19.86
CA ASN A 83 -0.86 -4.41 19.51
C ASN A 83 -0.09 -3.09 19.67
N ALA A 84 -0.59 -1.99 19.10
CA ALA A 84 0.06 -0.68 19.19
C ALA A 84 0.14 -0.15 20.62
N LEU A 85 -0.92 -0.36 21.41
CA LEU A 85 -0.95 0.03 22.82
C LEU A 85 0.10 -0.68 23.66
N ALA A 86 0.66 -1.82 23.26
CA ALA A 86 1.75 -2.46 23.99
C ALA A 86 3.02 -1.59 24.06
N HIS A 87 3.21 -0.69 23.07
CA HIS A 87 4.38 0.16 22.95
C HIS A 87 4.22 1.55 23.60
N VAL A 88 3.00 1.93 23.99
CA VAL A 88 2.72 3.27 24.51
C VAL A 88 3.13 3.42 25.98
N THR A 89 4.03 4.35 26.30
CA THR A 89 4.41 4.65 27.70
C THR A 89 3.83 5.96 28.24
N SER A 90 3.26 6.79 27.37
CA SER A 90 2.68 8.08 27.71
C SER A 90 1.39 7.95 28.53
N GLU A 91 1.04 9.00 29.28
CA GLU A 91 -0.18 9.04 30.09
C GLU A 91 -1.44 9.00 29.21
N TYR A 92 -1.39 9.69 28.07
CA TYR A 92 -2.47 9.78 27.10
C TYR A 92 -2.08 9.15 25.76
N VAL A 93 -3.09 8.70 25.03
CA VAL A 93 -2.95 8.20 23.66
C VAL A 93 -4.05 8.80 22.78
N LEU A 94 -3.64 9.41 21.67
CA LEU A 94 -4.53 9.92 20.64
C LEU A 94 -4.60 8.87 19.53
N VAL A 95 -5.77 8.30 19.28
CA VAL A 95 -5.96 7.26 18.26
C VAL A 95 -6.76 7.83 17.11
N SER A 96 -6.24 7.73 15.88
CA SER A 96 -6.96 8.13 14.68
C SER A 96 -6.90 7.05 13.60
N ASP A 97 -7.86 7.10 12.68
CA ASP A 97 -7.83 6.26 11.49
C ASP A 97 -7.08 7.02 10.39
N ILE A 98 -6.16 6.37 9.67
CA ILE A 98 -5.53 6.96 8.47
C ILE A 98 -6.58 7.38 7.43
N ALA A 99 -7.71 6.68 7.41
CA ALA A 99 -8.85 7.00 6.54
C ALA A 99 -9.52 8.35 6.87
N ARG A 100 -9.23 9.00 8.01
CA ARG A 100 -9.67 10.38 8.29
C ARG A 100 -8.54 11.34 8.03
N CYS A 101 -8.33 11.66 6.76
CA CYS A 101 -7.15 12.41 6.36
C CYS A 101 -7.28 13.93 6.47
N CYS A 102 -8.50 14.47 6.57
CA CYS A 102 -8.76 15.91 6.61
C CYS A 102 -9.26 16.40 7.98
N VAL A 103 -8.72 15.84 9.08
CA VAL A 103 -9.11 16.29 10.43
C VAL A 103 -8.64 17.73 10.64
N PRO A 104 -9.52 18.72 10.93
CA PRO A 104 -9.09 20.10 11.13
C PRO A 104 -8.14 20.28 12.32
N HIS A 105 -7.24 21.27 12.25
CA HIS A 105 -6.29 21.57 13.32
C HIS A 105 -7.00 21.94 14.62
N ASP A 106 -8.02 22.80 14.54
CA ASP A 106 -8.81 23.26 15.70
C ASP A 106 -9.55 22.11 16.40
N MET A 107 -9.94 21.06 15.65
CA MET A 107 -10.56 19.87 16.19
C MET A 107 -9.56 19.06 17.02
N ILE A 108 -8.33 18.90 16.55
CA ILE A 108 -7.25 18.20 17.28
C ILE A 108 -6.90 19.00 18.55
N GLU A 109 -6.70 20.31 18.45
CA GLU A 109 -6.40 21.19 19.58
C GLU A 109 -7.49 21.13 20.65
N ARG A 110 -8.77 21.15 20.24
CA ARG A 110 -9.93 21.05 21.12
C ARG A 110 -10.00 19.71 21.86
N ILE A 111 -9.67 18.61 21.19
CA ILE A 111 -9.57 17.28 21.82
C ILE A 111 -8.47 17.29 22.89
N LEU A 112 -7.27 17.79 22.55
CA LEU A 112 -6.12 17.84 23.46
C LEU A 112 -6.36 18.77 24.66
N ALA A 113 -7.01 19.92 24.45
CA ALA A 113 -7.36 20.87 25.50
C ALA A 113 -8.38 20.30 26.51
N ALA A 114 -9.23 19.36 26.06
CA ALA A 114 -10.23 18.72 26.91
C ALA A 114 -9.71 17.49 27.68
N LYS A 115 -8.40 17.21 27.66
CA LYS A 115 -7.79 16.00 28.28
C LYS A 115 -8.24 15.68 29.71
N SER A 116 -8.50 16.69 30.54
CA SER A 116 -8.89 16.53 31.95
C SER A 116 -10.40 16.37 32.17
N LYS A 117 -11.20 16.36 31.11
CA LYS A 117 -12.67 16.35 31.20
C LYS A 117 -13.26 14.93 31.26
N GLY A 118 -12.50 13.90 30.90
CA GLY A 118 -12.93 12.50 30.93
C GLY A 118 -11.78 11.53 30.67
N SER A 119 -12.06 10.23 30.80
CA SER A 119 -11.13 9.15 30.50
C SER A 119 -10.97 8.90 28.99
N CYS A 120 -11.95 9.33 28.19
CA CYS A 120 -11.89 9.38 26.73
C CYS A 120 -12.57 10.65 26.20
N ILE A 121 -11.87 11.40 25.36
CA ILE A 121 -12.33 12.62 24.70
C ILE A 121 -12.62 12.30 23.25
N VAL A 122 -13.85 12.59 22.83
CA VAL A 122 -14.40 12.06 21.59
C VAL A 122 -15.10 13.17 20.80
N PRO A 123 -14.67 13.44 19.57
CA PRO A 123 -15.39 14.32 18.68
C PRO A 123 -16.69 13.68 18.21
N ALA A 124 -17.77 14.44 18.27
CA ALA A 124 -19.09 14.01 17.85
C ALA A 124 -19.80 15.07 17.00
N LEU A 125 -20.51 14.62 15.97
CA LEU A 125 -21.45 15.45 15.22
C LEU A 125 -22.90 15.17 15.68
N PRO A 126 -23.77 16.20 15.70
CA PRO A 126 -25.20 15.99 15.86
C PRO A 126 -25.79 15.29 14.63
N VAL A 127 -26.98 14.72 14.79
CA VAL A 127 -27.70 14.06 13.70
C VAL A 127 -28.83 14.95 13.20
N SER A 128 -28.75 15.37 11.94
CA SER A 128 -29.80 16.18 11.29
C SER A 128 -30.94 15.33 10.74
N ASP A 129 -30.61 14.18 10.17
CA ASP A 129 -31.56 13.35 9.43
C ASP A 129 -32.33 12.43 10.37
N THR A 130 -33.53 12.00 9.95
CA THR A 130 -34.31 11.02 10.71
C THR A 130 -33.56 9.69 10.77
N LEU A 131 -33.35 9.18 11.98
CA LEU A 131 -32.72 7.88 12.21
C LEU A 131 -33.74 6.80 12.52
N TYR A 132 -33.48 5.60 12.01
CA TYR A 132 -34.18 4.38 12.37
C TYR A 132 -33.20 3.35 12.95
N LEU A 133 -33.62 2.66 14.01
CA LEU A 133 -32.95 1.48 14.54
C LEU A 133 -33.88 0.28 14.32
N GLY A 134 -33.52 -0.58 13.37
CA GLY A 134 -34.47 -1.55 12.82
C GLY A 134 -35.65 -0.80 12.20
N ASP A 135 -36.87 -1.13 12.62
CA ASP A 135 -38.10 -0.52 12.11
C ASP A 135 -38.63 0.63 12.97
N SER A 136 -37.87 1.07 14.00
CA SER A 136 -38.30 2.10 14.95
C SER A 136 -37.52 3.41 14.78
N PRO A 137 -38.19 4.57 14.76
CA PRO A 137 -37.49 5.86 14.74
C PRO A 137 -36.75 6.09 16.06
N VAL A 138 -35.60 6.76 15.98
CA VAL A 138 -34.77 7.13 17.13
C VAL A 138 -34.82 8.64 17.33
N ASP A 139 -34.77 9.09 18.58
CA ASP A 139 -34.61 10.51 18.90
C ASP A 139 -33.23 11.01 18.44
N ARG A 140 -33.22 11.74 17.32
CA ARG A 140 -31.99 12.29 16.72
C ARG A 140 -31.26 13.28 17.63
N GLU A 141 -31.97 13.96 18.54
CA GLU A 141 -31.38 14.93 19.47
C GLU A 141 -30.48 14.23 20.51
N GLN A 142 -30.74 12.95 20.78
CA GLN A 142 -29.94 12.12 21.69
C GLN A 142 -28.83 11.35 20.97
N ALA A 143 -28.90 11.25 19.64
CA ALA A 143 -27.93 10.53 18.82
C ALA A 143 -26.68 11.36 18.53
N LYS A 144 -25.55 10.67 18.34
CA LYS A 144 -24.24 11.26 18.01
C LYS A 144 -23.54 10.44 16.95
N ILE A 145 -22.95 11.11 15.96
CA ILE A 145 -22.04 10.47 15.01
C ILE A 145 -20.63 10.63 15.54
N ILE A 146 -20.03 9.51 15.95
CA ILE A 146 -18.70 9.50 16.55
C ILE A 146 -17.61 9.57 15.48
N GLN A 147 -16.60 10.39 15.76
CA GLN A 147 -15.44 10.57 14.90
C GLN A 147 -14.14 10.14 15.60
N THR A 148 -13.07 10.04 14.82
CA THR A 148 -11.69 10.00 15.31
C THR A 148 -11.00 11.28 14.81
N PRO A 149 -9.97 11.79 15.51
CA PRO A 149 -9.20 11.19 16.59
C PRO A 149 -9.95 11.05 17.92
N GLN A 150 -9.57 10.09 18.76
CA GLN A 150 -10.07 9.94 20.13
C GLN A 150 -8.89 9.94 21.10
N LEU A 151 -8.94 10.79 22.12
CA LEU A 151 -7.88 10.89 23.14
C LEU A 151 -8.31 10.11 24.37
N SER A 152 -7.54 9.11 24.78
CA SER A 152 -7.84 8.32 25.97
C SER A 152 -6.71 8.38 26.99
N VAL A 153 -7.06 8.22 28.26
CA VAL A 153 -6.09 7.83 29.30
C VAL A 153 -5.60 6.43 28.96
N THR A 154 -4.30 6.28 28.69
CA THR A 154 -3.70 5.05 28.15
C THR A 154 -4.02 3.82 29.01
N LYS A 155 -3.91 3.95 30.35
CA LYS A 155 -4.19 2.85 31.29
C LYS A 155 -5.66 2.41 31.22
N THR A 156 -6.57 3.37 31.10
CA THR A 156 -8.01 3.09 31.01
C THR A 156 -8.34 2.39 29.69
N LEU A 157 -7.84 2.89 28.56
CA LEU A 157 -8.09 2.28 27.25
C LEU A 157 -7.52 0.86 27.16
N ARG A 158 -6.29 0.63 27.65
CA ARG A 158 -5.72 -0.73 27.72
C ARG A 158 -6.63 -1.69 28.48
N LYS A 159 -7.12 -1.28 29.66
CA LYS A 159 -8.02 -2.09 30.47
C LYS A 159 -9.37 -2.31 29.76
N ALA A 160 -9.89 -1.31 29.05
CA ALA A 160 -11.15 -1.39 28.32
C ALA A 160 -11.12 -2.40 27.17
N LEU A 161 -9.95 -2.61 26.56
CA LEU A 161 -9.76 -3.54 25.44
C LEU A 161 -9.37 -4.96 25.89
N GLN A 162 -9.21 -5.21 27.19
CA GLN A 162 -8.99 -6.56 27.76
C GLN A 162 -10.31 -7.34 27.86
N THR A 163 -10.94 -7.57 26.71
CA THR A 163 -12.22 -8.28 26.59
C THR A 163 -12.37 -8.90 25.21
N GLU A 164 -13.19 -9.95 25.11
CA GLU A 164 -13.60 -10.55 23.84
C GLU A 164 -14.70 -9.73 23.12
N HIS A 165 -15.35 -8.80 23.83
CA HIS A 165 -16.34 -7.92 23.21
C HIS A 165 -15.66 -7.00 22.19
N LEU A 166 -16.17 -7.00 20.96
CA LEU A 166 -15.62 -6.19 19.87
C LEU A 166 -16.27 -4.81 19.85
N PHE A 167 -15.45 -3.78 20.09
CA PHE A 167 -15.85 -2.39 19.94
C PHE A 167 -15.46 -1.84 18.57
N THR A 168 -16.29 -0.95 18.04
CA THR A 168 -16.05 -0.28 16.75
C THR A 168 -15.18 0.97 16.89
N ASP A 169 -15.10 1.54 18.10
CA ASP A 169 -14.32 2.71 18.46
C ASP A 169 -13.89 2.66 19.95
N ASP A 170 -13.01 3.57 20.36
CA ASP A 170 -12.38 3.55 21.68
C ASP A 170 -13.35 4.05 22.75
N SER A 171 -14.23 5.00 22.39
CA SER A 171 -15.24 5.54 23.31
C SER A 171 -16.22 4.49 23.79
N SER A 172 -16.65 3.58 22.90
CA SER A 172 -17.55 2.48 23.26
C SER A 172 -16.88 1.53 24.25
N ALA A 173 -15.59 1.24 24.07
CA ALA A 173 -14.83 0.40 25.00
C ALA A 173 -14.72 1.05 26.39
N VAL A 174 -14.38 2.33 26.44
CA VAL A 174 -14.27 3.09 27.69
C VAL A 174 -15.64 3.23 28.38
N ALA A 175 -16.70 3.53 27.63
CA ALA A 175 -18.05 3.62 28.16
C ALA A 175 -18.55 2.29 28.75
N PHE A 176 -18.21 1.15 28.13
CA PHE A 176 -18.58 -0.17 28.62
C PHE A 176 -18.00 -0.47 30.01
N MET A 177 -16.84 0.11 30.33
CA MET A 177 -16.23 0.03 31.66
C MET A 177 -16.89 0.94 32.71
N GLY A 178 -17.85 1.77 32.33
CA GLY A 178 -18.43 2.81 33.20
C GLY A 178 -17.54 4.04 33.38
N GLU A 179 -16.48 4.17 32.56
CA GLU A 179 -15.55 5.30 32.61
C GLU A 179 -16.12 6.52 31.86
N LYS A 180 -15.67 7.72 32.25
CA LYS A 180 -16.26 8.96 31.75
C LYS A 180 -15.81 9.26 30.32
N VAL A 181 -16.76 9.23 29.38
CA VAL A 181 -16.58 9.76 28.02
C VAL A 181 -16.99 11.24 27.99
N HIS A 182 -16.14 12.10 27.44
CA HIS A 182 -16.44 13.51 27.22
C HIS A 182 -16.50 13.80 25.72
N PHE A 183 -17.63 14.35 25.28
CA PHE A 183 -17.81 14.72 23.89
C PHE A 183 -17.37 16.15 23.63
N VAL A 184 -16.59 16.34 22.58
CA VAL A 184 -16.29 17.66 22.00
C VAL A 184 -16.97 17.77 20.63
N GLU A 185 -17.19 18.98 20.16
CA GLU A 185 -17.72 19.20 18.82
C GLU A 185 -16.74 18.64 17.75
N GLY A 186 -17.26 17.79 16.87
CA GLY A 186 -16.55 17.23 15.73
C GLY A 186 -16.56 18.16 14.51
N SER A 187 -16.15 17.64 13.35
CA SER A 187 -16.16 18.39 12.09
C SER A 187 -16.58 17.53 10.92
N THR A 188 -17.41 18.07 10.03
CA THR A 188 -17.79 17.41 8.78
C THR A 188 -16.57 17.18 7.86
N GLU A 189 -15.49 17.94 8.02
CA GLU A 189 -14.23 17.76 7.28
C GLU A 189 -13.47 16.50 7.74
N ALA A 190 -13.65 16.06 8.99
CA ALA A 190 -13.08 14.81 9.53
C ALA A 190 -13.81 13.55 8.99
N HIS A 191 -14.28 13.61 7.75
CA HIS A 191 -14.97 12.53 7.07
C HIS A 191 -14.05 11.33 6.89
N LYS A 192 -14.58 10.12 7.14
CA LYS A 192 -13.82 8.88 6.99
C LYS A 192 -13.93 8.37 5.56
N LEU A 193 -12.80 8.32 4.86
CA LEU A 193 -12.67 7.72 3.54
C LEU A 193 -13.06 6.23 3.59
N THR A 194 -14.30 5.94 3.21
CA THR A 194 -14.86 4.59 3.30
C THR A 194 -15.04 3.98 1.91
N THR A 195 -15.51 4.79 0.97
CA THR A 195 -15.84 4.44 -0.41
C THR A 195 -15.14 5.40 -1.39
N ILE A 196 -15.04 5.04 -2.67
CA ILE A 196 -14.48 5.93 -3.72
C ILE A 196 -15.22 7.27 -3.77
N ALA A 197 -16.55 7.27 -3.62
CA ALA A 197 -17.36 8.49 -3.67
C ALA A 197 -16.99 9.50 -2.57
N ASP A 198 -16.39 9.04 -1.46
CA ASP A 198 -15.95 9.91 -0.38
C ASP A 198 -14.75 10.78 -0.78
N LEU A 199 -13.98 10.42 -1.82
CA LEU A 199 -12.85 11.23 -2.30
C LEU A 199 -13.26 12.65 -2.70
N ARG A 200 -14.52 12.83 -3.14
CA ARG A 200 -15.07 14.15 -3.50
C ARG A 200 -15.32 15.05 -2.30
N LYS A 201 -15.39 14.48 -1.09
CA LYS A 201 -15.61 15.21 0.16
C LYS A 201 -14.28 15.63 0.82
N LEU A 202 -13.15 15.10 0.38
CA LEU A 202 -11.85 15.33 0.99
C LEU A 202 -11.17 16.54 0.34
N SER A 203 -11.28 17.70 1.00
CA SER A 203 -10.72 18.97 0.53
C SER A 203 -9.20 19.09 0.73
N CYS A 204 -8.64 18.37 1.71
CA CYS A 204 -7.23 18.46 2.08
C CYS A 204 -6.28 17.75 1.09
N ILE A 205 -6.79 16.81 0.30
CA ILE A 205 -6.00 16.03 -0.65
C ILE A 205 -6.12 16.57 -2.07
N GLN A 206 -4.97 16.64 -2.74
CA GLN A 206 -4.85 17.16 -4.10
C GLN A 206 -4.62 16.01 -5.08
N GLU A 207 -4.85 16.28 -6.36
CA GLU A 207 -4.52 15.32 -7.42
C GLU A 207 -3.08 14.80 -7.27
N PRO A 208 -2.83 13.51 -7.52
CA PRO A 208 -1.48 12.98 -7.49
C PRO A 208 -0.63 13.67 -8.56
N SER A 209 0.67 13.70 -8.30
CA SER A 209 1.66 14.29 -9.18
C SER A 209 1.67 13.59 -10.53
N ALA A 210 1.75 14.36 -11.62
CA ALA A 210 1.90 13.84 -12.98
C ALA A 210 3.34 13.37 -13.28
N ARG A 211 4.17 13.18 -12.26
CA ARG A 211 5.56 12.76 -12.39
C ARG A 211 5.62 11.33 -12.94
N THR A 212 6.56 11.13 -13.86
CA THR A 212 6.96 9.81 -14.31
C THR A 212 8.08 9.28 -13.41
N LEU A 213 7.88 8.09 -12.86
CA LEU A 213 8.89 7.33 -12.13
C LEU A 213 9.51 6.31 -13.08
N THR A 214 10.83 6.23 -13.13
CA THR A 214 11.54 5.35 -14.07
C THR A 214 12.34 4.31 -13.30
N GLY A 215 12.23 3.06 -13.72
CA GLY A 215 13.04 1.98 -13.23
C GLY A 215 13.75 1.26 -14.37
N PHE A 216 14.89 0.67 -14.04
CA PHE A 216 15.72 -0.10 -14.94
C PHE A 216 15.96 -1.47 -14.33
N GLY A 217 15.86 -2.51 -15.14
CA GLY A 217 16.13 -3.87 -14.74
C GLY A 217 17.09 -4.55 -15.71
N LEU A 218 17.93 -5.42 -15.16
CA LEU A 218 18.95 -6.17 -15.86
C LEU A 218 18.96 -7.58 -15.32
N ASP A 219 18.81 -8.57 -16.21
CA ASP A 219 18.97 -9.96 -15.81
C ASP A 219 19.75 -10.76 -16.86
N ILE A 220 20.47 -11.78 -16.40
CA ILE A 220 21.41 -12.59 -17.18
C ILE A 220 21.25 -14.06 -16.83
N HIS A 221 20.82 -14.86 -17.79
CA HIS A 221 20.70 -16.30 -17.62
C HIS A 221 21.63 -17.07 -18.58
N PRO A 222 22.40 -18.05 -18.07
CA PRO A 222 23.17 -18.96 -18.92
C PRO A 222 22.26 -19.99 -19.58
N PHE A 223 22.68 -20.53 -20.72
CA PHE A 223 21.95 -21.61 -21.39
C PHE A 223 22.14 -22.97 -20.72
N GLU A 224 21.14 -23.83 -20.87
CA GLU A 224 21.15 -25.22 -20.44
C GLU A 224 20.52 -26.11 -21.51
N LYS A 225 21.14 -27.28 -21.78
CA LYS A 225 20.62 -28.25 -22.75
C LYS A 225 19.34 -28.91 -22.22
N ASP A 226 18.51 -29.39 -23.15
CA ASP A 226 17.35 -30.22 -22.84
C ASP A 226 16.33 -29.54 -21.91
N LYS A 227 16.26 -28.21 -21.97
CA LYS A 227 15.27 -27.38 -21.29
C LYS A 227 14.43 -26.60 -22.28
N GLU A 228 13.17 -26.37 -21.92
CA GLU A 228 12.31 -25.45 -22.65
C GLU A 228 12.78 -24.00 -22.45
N MET A 229 12.69 -23.20 -23.51
CA MET A 229 12.98 -21.77 -23.44
C MET A 229 11.70 -20.96 -23.48
N PHE A 230 11.54 -20.08 -22.49
CA PHE A 230 10.53 -19.04 -22.48
C PHE A 230 11.19 -17.66 -22.48
N LEU A 231 10.69 -16.76 -23.32
CA LEU A 231 11.09 -15.35 -23.33
C LEU A 231 9.83 -14.49 -23.47
N CYS A 232 9.67 -13.53 -22.56
CA CYS A 232 8.47 -12.68 -22.49
C CYS A 232 7.16 -13.49 -22.40
N GLY A 233 7.22 -14.66 -21.78
CA GLY A 233 6.13 -15.60 -21.61
C GLY A 233 5.80 -16.41 -22.86
N VAL A 234 6.62 -16.38 -23.90
CA VAL A 234 6.42 -17.11 -25.15
C VAL A 234 7.45 -18.22 -25.28
N LYS A 235 6.97 -19.43 -25.56
CA LYS A 235 7.85 -20.59 -25.82
C LYS A 235 8.62 -20.37 -27.11
N ILE A 236 9.93 -20.59 -27.07
CA ILE A 236 10.83 -20.51 -28.22
C ILE A 236 11.15 -21.93 -28.71
N ASP A 237 11.10 -22.13 -30.02
CA ASP A 237 11.28 -23.44 -30.64
C ASP A 237 12.77 -23.77 -30.79
N VAL A 238 13.38 -24.25 -29.70
CA VAL A 238 14.78 -24.66 -29.57
C VAL A 238 14.94 -25.80 -28.57
N GLU A 239 16.05 -26.55 -28.69
CA GLU A 239 16.38 -27.71 -27.83
C GLU A 239 17.21 -27.34 -26.58
N TYR A 240 17.27 -26.05 -26.23
CA TYR A 240 17.98 -25.53 -25.06
C TYR A 240 17.19 -24.40 -24.43
N GLY A 241 17.34 -24.23 -23.13
CA GLY A 241 16.63 -23.23 -22.32
C GLY A 241 17.58 -22.46 -21.41
N PHE A 242 17.05 -21.92 -20.32
CA PHE A 242 17.82 -21.20 -19.32
C PHE A 242 18.10 -22.07 -18.10
N LYS A 243 19.31 -21.93 -17.56
CA LYS A 243 19.65 -22.46 -16.25
C LYS A 243 19.10 -21.52 -15.17
N ALA A 244 17.95 -21.86 -14.61
CA ALA A 244 17.30 -21.11 -13.53
C ALA A 244 16.53 -22.04 -12.58
N HIS A 245 16.16 -21.51 -11.41
CA HIS A 245 15.31 -22.17 -10.42
C HIS A 245 13.82 -22.15 -10.81
N SER A 246 13.38 -21.16 -11.60
CA SER A 246 12.04 -21.01 -12.18
C SER A 246 11.97 -21.53 -13.64
N ASP A 247 10.94 -21.14 -14.42
CA ASP A 247 10.92 -21.37 -15.88
C ASP A 247 11.99 -20.57 -16.65
N GLY A 248 12.76 -19.72 -15.95
CA GLY A 248 13.98 -19.09 -16.43
C GLY A 248 13.77 -17.93 -17.41
N ASP A 249 12.58 -17.35 -17.48
CA ASP A 249 12.28 -16.22 -18.36
C ASP A 249 12.98 -14.92 -17.93
N VAL A 250 14.25 -14.82 -18.33
CA VAL A 250 15.15 -13.68 -18.07
C VAL A 250 14.56 -12.35 -18.53
N ALA A 251 13.65 -12.35 -19.52
CA ALA A 251 13.02 -11.12 -19.97
C ALA A 251 11.91 -10.65 -19.03
N ILE A 252 11.15 -11.56 -18.45
CA ILE A 252 10.18 -11.22 -17.41
C ILE A 252 10.88 -10.80 -16.13
N HIS A 253 11.96 -11.48 -15.74
CA HIS A 253 12.71 -11.13 -14.53
C HIS A 253 13.28 -9.70 -14.60
N ALA A 254 13.99 -9.36 -15.68
CA ALA A 254 14.47 -8.00 -15.89
C ALA A 254 13.33 -6.96 -15.91
N LEU A 255 12.15 -7.32 -16.42
CA LEU A 255 10.98 -6.44 -16.39
C LEU A 255 10.42 -6.25 -14.98
N ILE A 256 10.41 -7.30 -14.14
CA ILE A 256 10.00 -7.21 -12.74
C ILE A 256 10.93 -6.24 -11.99
N ASP A 257 12.24 -6.37 -12.15
CA ASP A 257 13.21 -5.43 -11.56
C ASP A 257 12.99 -3.99 -12.03
N ALA A 258 12.75 -3.78 -13.32
CA ALA A 258 12.46 -2.43 -13.83
C ALA A 258 11.19 -1.84 -13.21
N LEU A 259 10.17 -2.67 -12.97
CA LEU A 259 8.91 -2.25 -12.35
C LEU A 259 9.07 -1.97 -10.86
N LEU A 260 9.71 -2.86 -10.12
CA LEU A 260 9.97 -2.70 -8.68
C LEU A 260 10.91 -1.52 -8.42
N GLY A 261 11.94 -1.36 -9.23
CA GLY A 261 12.85 -0.22 -9.16
C GLY A 261 12.14 1.11 -9.42
N ALA A 262 11.19 1.15 -10.37
CA ALA A 262 10.42 2.36 -10.64
C ALA A 262 9.51 2.76 -9.45
N SER A 263 9.02 1.78 -8.68
CA SER A 263 8.19 2.01 -7.49
C SER A 263 8.97 2.11 -6.18
N GLY A 264 10.30 1.98 -6.22
CA GLY A 264 11.17 1.96 -5.05
C GLY A 264 11.00 0.72 -4.16
N MET A 265 10.45 -0.38 -4.70
CA MET A 265 10.12 -1.57 -3.91
C MET A 265 11.28 -2.58 -3.80
N GLY A 266 12.51 -2.22 -4.16
CA GLY A 266 13.62 -3.18 -4.19
C GLY A 266 13.67 -3.95 -5.51
N ASP A 267 14.00 -5.24 -5.45
CA ASP A 267 14.21 -6.12 -6.61
C ASP A 267 13.49 -7.48 -6.51
N ILE A 268 13.57 -8.27 -7.59
CA ILE A 268 12.91 -9.58 -7.69
C ILE A 268 13.35 -10.57 -6.60
N GLY A 269 14.62 -10.49 -6.15
CA GLY A 269 15.19 -11.40 -5.16
C GLY A 269 14.65 -11.16 -3.76
N GLU A 270 14.26 -9.92 -3.45
CA GLU A 270 13.60 -9.57 -2.19
C GLU A 270 12.19 -10.15 -2.08
N PHE A 271 11.45 -10.22 -3.20
CA PHE A 271 10.07 -10.74 -3.20
C PHE A 271 9.94 -12.22 -3.52
N TYR A 272 10.83 -12.75 -4.37
CA TYR A 272 10.76 -14.11 -4.87
C TYR A 272 12.13 -14.80 -4.73
N PRO A 273 12.63 -14.96 -3.49
CA PRO A 273 13.97 -15.46 -3.25
C PRO A 273 14.12 -16.90 -3.73
N ASP A 274 15.21 -17.19 -4.45
CA ASP A 274 15.55 -18.53 -4.95
C ASP A 274 15.76 -19.58 -3.83
N THR A 275 15.90 -19.14 -2.57
CA THR A 275 16.00 -20.00 -1.39
C THR A 275 14.66 -20.54 -0.90
N ASP A 276 13.55 -19.95 -1.33
CA ASP A 276 12.22 -20.44 -0.98
C ASP A 276 11.73 -21.45 -2.04
N GLU A 277 11.62 -22.71 -1.62
CA GLU A 277 11.16 -23.82 -2.46
C GLU A 277 9.74 -23.61 -3.01
N SER A 278 8.95 -22.68 -2.43
CA SER A 278 7.62 -22.30 -2.94
C SER A 278 7.66 -21.70 -4.35
N TYR A 279 8.78 -21.09 -4.75
CA TYR A 279 8.99 -20.48 -6.07
C TYR A 279 9.65 -21.39 -7.11
N LYS A 280 10.07 -22.59 -6.70
CA LYS A 280 10.74 -23.54 -7.59
C LYS A 280 9.82 -24.01 -8.72
N GLY A 281 10.28 -23.87 -9.96
CA GLY A 281 9.47 -24.18 -11.14
C GLY A 281 8.23 -23.29 -11.31
N MET A 282 8.18 -22.16 -10.59
CA MET A 282 7.09 -21.20 -10.77
C MET A 282 7.15 -20.57 -12.16
N ASN A 283 5.97 -20.32 -12.72
CA ASN A 283 5.85 -19.66 -14.01
C ASN A 283 6.11 -18.15 -13.84
N SER A 284 7.07 -17.59 -14.57
CA SER A 284 7.45 -16.17 -14.45
C SER A 284 6.29 -15.22 -14.76
N LYS A 285 5.29 -15.64 -15.55
CA LYS A 285 4.08 -14.83 -15.76
C LYS A 285 3.29 -14.61 -14.48
N LYS A 286 3.30 -15.59 -13.55
CA LYS A 286 2.64 -15.45 -12.25
C LYS A 286 3.37 -14.42 -11.38
N LEU A 287 4.70 -14.47 -11.35
CA LEU A 287 5.54 -13.48 -10.67
C LEU A 287 5.25 -12.07 -11.20
N LEU A 288 5.25 -11.89 -12.54
CA LEU A 288 4.93 -10.61 -13.15
C LEU A 288 3.50 -10.14 -12.82
N THR A 289 2.53 -11.05 -12.84
CA THR A 289 1.13 -10.72 -12.50
C THR A 289 1.02 -10.28 -11.04
N ASP A 290 1.71 -10.96 -10.13
CA ASP A 290 1.79 -10.61 -8.71
C ASP A 290 2.43 -9.22 -8.52
N THR A 291 3.57 -8.97 -9.17
CA THR A 291 4.24 -7.66 -9.18
C THR A 291 3.30 -6.56 -9.69
N VAL A 292 2.60 -6.77 -10.80
CA VAL A 292 1.62 -5.80 -11.35
C VAL A 292 0.48 -5.53 -10.37
N ASN A 293 -0.02 -6.56 -9.67
CA ASN A 293 -1.04 -6.39 -8.64
C ASN A 293 -0.51 -5.60 -7.43
N ARG A 294 0.73 -5.85 -7.02
CA ARG A 294 1.42 -5.10 -5.96
C ARG A 294 1.53 -3.61 -6.33
N LEU A 295 2.01 -3.28 -7.52
CA LEU A 295 2.07 -1.89 -8.00
C LEU A 295 0.70 -1.20 -7.93
N LYS A 296 -0.34 -1.86 -8.46
CA LYS A 296 -1.70 -1.33 -8.44
C LYS A 296 -2.23 -1.12 -7.02
N THR A 297 -2.02 -2.09 -6.13
CA THR A 297 -2.48 -1.97 -4.73
C THR A 297 -1.78 -0.85 -3.97
N HIS A 298 -0.56 -0.48 -4.37
CA HIS A 298 0.22 0.61 -3.79
C HIS A 298 0.11 1.93 -4.57
N GLY A 299 -0.91 2.06 -5.43
CA GLY A 299 -1.24 3.35 -6.04
C GLY A 299 -0.40 3.72 -7.25
N TYR A 300 0.19 2.75 -7.95
CA TYR A 300 0.93 2.96 -9.19
C TYR A 300 0.14 2.49 -10.42
N GLU A 301 0.38 3.18 -11.54
CA GLU A 301 -0.06 2.81 -12.88
C GLU A 301 1.15 2.65 -13.80
N ILE A 302 1.07 1.69 -14.73
CA ILE A 302 2.13 1.42 -15.69
C ILE A 302 1.91 2.30 -16.92
N GLY A 303 2.86 3.20 -17.20
CA GLY A 303 2.84 4.06 -18.38
C GLY A 303 3.28 3.31 -19.64
N ASN A 304 4.57 2.96 -19.72
CA ASN A 304 5.12 2.18 -20.82
C ASN A 304 6.33 1.36 -20.39
N ILE A 305 6.68 0.35 -21.18
CA ILE A 305 7.90 -0.42 -21.00
C ILE A 305 8.67 -0.53 -22.32
N ASP A 306 9.99 -0.63 -22.22
CA ASP A 306 10.87 -0.90 -23.34
C ASP A 306 11.94 -1.92 -22.93
N LEU A 307 12.00 -3.04 -23.65
CA LEU A 307 12.86 -4.16 -23.33
C LEU A 307 13.82 -4.45 -24.49
N THR A 308 15.08 -4.75 -24.19
CA THR A 308 16.11 -5.14 -25.17
C THR A 308 16.69 -6.50 -24.80
N ILE A 309 16.47 -7.49 -25.66
CA ILE A 309 17.05 -8.84 -25.52
C ILE A 309 18.36 -8.87 -26.30
N LEU A 310 19.49 -9.00 -25.60
CA LEU A 310 20.80 -9.20 -26.23
C LEU A 310 21.07 -10.70 -26.30
N ALA A 311 20.94 -11.25 -27.50
CA ALA A 311 21.07 -12.69 -27.75
C ALA A 311 21.73 -12.95 -29.11
N GLN A 312 22.78 -13.78 -29.13
CA GLN A 312 23.37 -14.26 -30.38
C GLN A 312 22.53 -15.36 -31.05
N ALA A 313 21.83 -16.13 -30.22
CA ALA A 313 20.79 -17.10 -30.55
C ALA A 313 19.86 -17.20 -29.33
N PRO A 314 18.58 -17.57 -29.48
CA PRO A 314 17.86 -17.85 -30.72
C PRO A 314 17.47 -16.60 -31.53
N LYS A 315 16.91 -16.79 -32.72
CA LYS A 315 16.34 -15.68 -33.51
C LYS A 315 15.02 -15.21 -32.87
N ILE A 316 15.01 -13.98 -32.37
CA ILE A 316 13.84 -13.43 -31.65
C ILE A 316 12.77 -12.88 -32.60
N LEU A 317 13.14 -12.41 -33.79
CA LEU A 317 12.24 -11.71 -34.72
C LEU A 317 10.89 -12.40 -34.98
N PRO A 318 10.81 -13.73 -35.20
CA PRO A 318 9.53 -14.43 -35.42
C PRO A 318 8.56 -14.34 -34.24
N TYR A 319 9.06 -14.16 -33.02
CA TYR A 319 8.26 -14.21 -31.78
C TYR A 319 7.88 -12.82 -31.26
N LYS A 320 8.54 -11.74 -31.72
CA LYS A 320 8.40 -10.39 -31.15
C LYS A 320 6.95 -9.89 -31.06
N LYS A 321 6.10 -10.23 -32.04
CA LYS A 321 4.69 -9.83 -32.06
C LYS A 321 3.90 -10.49 -30.94
N GLU A 322 4.07 -11.80 -30.75
CA GLU A 322 3.41 -12.55 -29.68
C GLU A 322 3.96 -12.15 -28.31
N MET A 323 5.28 -11.99 -28.18
CA MET A 323 5.92 -11.51 -26.94
C MET A 323 5.32 -10.18 -26.48
N ARG A 324 5.17 -9.22 -27.40
CA ARG A 324 4.58 -7.91 -27.10
C ARG A 324 3.14 -8.05 -26.61
N LYS A 325 2.34 -8.91 -27.26
CA LYS A 325 0.95 -9.18 -26.89
C LYS A 325 0.83 -9.82 -25.52
N THR A 326 1.70 -10.80 -25.22
CA THR A 326 1.75 -11.48 -23.93
C THR A 326 2.11 -10.51 -22.81
N ILE A 327 3.18 -9.72 -22.96
CA ILE A 327 3.57 -8.72 -21.96
C ILE A 327 2.49 -7.67 -21.75
N ALA A 328 1.93 -7.10 -22.83
CA ALA A 328 0.85 -6.11 -22.72
C ALA A 328 -0.35 -6.66 -21.93
N SER A 329 -0.71 -7.92 -22.17
CA SER A 329 -1.78 -8.59 -21.43
C SER A 329 -1.45 -8.79 -19.95
N LEU A 330 -0.22 -9.18 -19.61
CA LEU A 330 0.20 -9.40 -18.21
C LEU A 330 0.26 -8.09 -17.41
N LEU A 331 0.74 -7.02 -18.04
CA LEU A 331 0.77 -5.68 -17.45
C LEU A 331 -0.62 -5.04 -17.36
N GLY A 332 -1.56 -5.48 -18.22
CA GLY A 332 -2.89 -4.88 -18.35
C GLY A 332 -2.87 -3.54 -19.07
N ILE A 333 -1.96 -3.34 -20.02
CA ILE A 333 -1.81 -2.10 -20.81
C ILE A 333 -1.97 -2.38 -22.31
N LYS A 334 -2.14 -1.32 -23.11
CA LYS A 334 -2.28 -1.45 -24.57
C LYS A 334 -0.95 -1.81 -25.23
N ASN A 335 -1.01 -2.59 -26.32
CA ASN A 335 0.17 -3.05 -27.06
C ASN A 335 1.16 -1.96 -27.49
N HIS A 336 0.71 -0.73 -27.76
CA HIS A 336 1.61 0.35 -28.19
C HIS A 336 2.46 0.95 -27.06
N PHE A 337 2.14 0.64 -25.80
CA PHE A 337 2.96 0.98 -24.64
C PHE A 337 4.03 -0.08 -24.32
N VAL A 338 4.09 -1.17 -25.09
CA VAL A 338 5.05 -2.25 -24.91
C VAL A 338 5.97 -2.31 -26.12
N ASN A 339 7.26 -2.05 -25.92
CA ASN A 339 8.26 -2.25 -26.95
C ASN A 339 9.24 -3.35 -26.57
N ILE A 340 9.59 -4.19 -27.56
CA ILE A 340 10.55 -5.27 -27.42
C ILE A 340 11.54 -5.13 -28.58
N LYS A 341 12.81 -5.02 -28.23
CA LYS A 341 13.96 -4.95 -29.12
C LYS A 341 14.81 -6.19 -28.93
N ALA A 342 15.55 -6.55 -29.96
CA ALA A 342 16.52 -7.62 -29.89
C ALA A 342 17.73 -7.24 -30.72
N THR A 343 18.92 -7.55 -30.23
CA THR A 343 20.18 -7.33 -30.96
C THR A 343 21.15 -8.46 -30.64
N THR A 344 22.11 -8.68 -31.54
CA THR A 344 23.22 -9.59 -31.26
C THR A 344 24.38 -8.83 -30.63
N ALA A 345 25.37 -9.56 -30.09
CA ALA A 345 26.61 -8.98 -29.60
C ALA A 345 27.75 -9.09 -30.64
N GLU A 346 27.43 -9.29 -31.92
CA GLU A 346 28.40 -9.42 -33.01
C GLU A 346 29.49 -10.48 -32.73
N LYS A 347 29.10 -11.61 -32.13
CA LYS A 347 29.98 -12.70 -31.67
C LYS A 347 31.00 -12.31 -30.59
N LEU A 348 30.83 -11.16 -29.94
CA LEU A 348 31.66 -10.70 -28.82
C LEU A 348 31.05 -11.07 -27.46
N GLY A 349 31.93 -11.30 -26.48
CA GLY A 349 31.53 -11.59 -25.09
C GLY A 349 30.75 -12.90 -24.90
N PHE A 350 30.21 -13.10 -23.71
CA PHE A 350 29.47 -14.32 -23.37
C PHE A 350 28.20 -14.49 -24.21
N VAL A 351 27.51 -13.38 -24.50
CA VAL A 351 26.35 -13.36 -25.41
C VAL A 351 26.77 -13.84 -26.80
N GLY A 352 27.85 -13.28 -27.35
CA GLY A 352 28.36 -13.64 -28.68
C GLY A 352 28.88 -15.07 -28.79
N ARG A 353 29.45 -15.61 -27.70
CA ARG A 353 29.84 -17.03 -27.57
C ARG A 353 28.66 -17.97 -27.35
N LYS A 354 27.43 -17.45 -27.24
CA LYS A 354 26.21 -18.22 -26.94
C LYS A 354 26.32 -18.96 -25.61
N GLU A 355 26.84 -18.30 -24.59
CA GLU A 355 26.89 -18.82 -23.22
C GLU A 355 25.59 -18.51 -22.45
N GLY A 356 24.85 -17.48 -22.88
CA GLY A 356 23.58 -17.06 -22.27
C GLY A 356 22.96 -15.85 -22.96
N VAL A 357 21.93 -15.31 -22.33
CA VAL A 357 21.21 -14.09 -22.76
C VAL A 357 21.27 -13.05 -21.64
N THR A 358 21.36 -11.78 -22.02
CA THR A 358 21.15 -10.66 -21.11
C THR A 358 19.97 -9.83 -21.59
N VAL A 359 19.14 -9.36 -20.67
CA VAL A 359 17.98 -8.54 -20.96
C VAL A 359 18.05 -7.24 -20.18
N HIS A 360 17.83 -6.13 -20.89
CA HIS A 360 17.70 -4.81 -20.28
C HIS A 360 16.23 -4.39 -20.41
N ALA A 361 15.62 -3.93 -19.33
CA ALA A 361 14.27 -3.40 -19.33
C ALA A 361 14.23 -2.01 -18.71
N VAL A 362 13.38 -1.15 -19.25
CA VAL A 362 13.00 0.13 -18.66
C VAL A 362 11.48 0.13 -18.50
N ALA A 363 11.02 0.54 -17.32
CA ALA A 363 9.61 0.73 -17.04
C ALA A 363 9.37 2.15 -16.52
N ASN A 364 8.28 2.75 -16.99
CA ASN A 364 7.79 4.03 -16.51
C ASN A 364 6.48 3.82 -15.77
N LEU A 365 6.39 4.33 -14.54
CA LEU A 365 5.20 4.35 -13.72
C LEU A 365 4.72 5.79 -13.50
N THR A 366 3.43 5.92 -13.22
CA THR A 366 2.82 7.14 -12.69
C THR A 366 2.02 6.78 -11.44
N TYR A 367 1.63 7.78 -10.66
CA TYR A 367 0.66 7.55 -9.60
C TYR A 367 -0.75 7.33 -10.17
N PHE A 368 -1.52 6.46 -9.54
CA PHE A 368 -2.91 6.22 -9.84
C PHE A 368 -3.74 7.48 -9.63
N ASN A 369 -4.31 7.99 -10.72
CA ASN A 369 -5.06 9.24 -10.68
C ASN A 369 -6.50 9.05 -10.21
N TRP A 370 -6.68 9.11 -8.89
CA TRP A 370 -7.98 8.94 -8.26
C TRP A 370 -8.97 10.09 -8.49
N LYS A 371 -8.55 11.23 -9.05
CA LYS A 371 -9.48 12.32 -9.43
C LYS A 371 -10.32 11.99 -10.66
N HIS A 372 -9.92 10.99 -11.45
CA HIS A 372 -10.59 10.62 -12.70
C HIS A 372 -11.59 9.46 -12.55
N ILE A 373 -11.97 9.10 -11.32
CA ILE A 373 -12.87 7.97 -11.01
C ILE A 373 -14.30 8.41 -10.72
#